data_AF-A0A4D6DKI8-F1
#
_entry.id   AF-A0A4D6DKI8-F1
#
_cell.length_a   1.000
_cell.length_b   1.000
_cell.length_c   1.000
_cell.angle_alpha   90.00
_cell.angle_beta   90.00
_cell.angle_gamma   90.00
#
_symmetry.space_group_name_H-M   'P 1'
#
loop_
_entity.id
_entity.type
_entity.pdbx_description
1 polymer ?
#
loop_
_entity_poly.entity_id
_entity_poly.type
_entity_poly.pdbx_seq_one_letter_code
_entity_poly.pdbx_strand_id
1 'polypeptide(L)' 'LIPNASQAESKVFYLKMKGDYYRYLAEVAAGDDKKGIVDQSQQAYQEAFEISKKEMQPTHPIRLGLALN' A
#
# COMPACT_ATOMS: atom_id res chain seq x y z
N LEU A 1 -11.06 -6.50 -5.88
CA LEU A 1 -10.20 -7.24 -4.92
C LEU A 1 -10.32 -6.66 -3.52
N ILE A 2 -9.86 -5.42 -3.28
CA ILE A 2 -9.91 -4.77 -1.95
C ILE A 2 -11.30 -4.80 -1.28
N PRO A 3 -12.42 -4.46 -1.96
CA PRO A 3 -13.76 -4.48 -1.31
C PRO A 3 -14.22 -5.86 -0.85
N ASN A 4 -13.68 -6.93 -1.46
CA ASN A 4 -14.05 -8.31 -1.16
C ASN A 4 -13.05 -9.00 -0.20
N ALA A 5 -11.97 -8.32 0.18
CA ALA A 5 -11.00 -8.84 1.12
C ALA A 5 -11.56 -8.67 2.54
N SER A 6 -11.90 -9.78 3.20
CA SER A 6 -12.41 -9.77 4.58
C SER A 6 -11.29 -9.84 5.62
N GLN A 7 -10.24 -10.61 5.33
CA GLN A 7 -9.08 -10.82 6.21
C GLN A 7 -8.09 -9.65 6.16
N ALA A 8 -7.50 -9.32 7.32
CA ALA A 8 -6.50 -8.26 7.46
C ALA A 8 -5.31 -8.46 6.51
N GLU A 9 -4.79 -9.69 6.46
CA GLU A 9 -3.70 -10.09 5.56
C GLU A 9 -3.98 -9.77 4.11
N SER A 10 -5.15 -10.19 3.61
CA SER A 10 -5.54 -9.93 2.21
C SER A 10 -5.73 -8.44 1.95
N LYS A 11 -6.34 -7.69 2.88
CA LYS A 11 -6.52 -6.23 2.74
C LYS A 11 -5.19 -5.51 2.65
N VAL A 12 -4.28 -5.75 3.61
CA VAL A 12 -2.95 -5.13 3.64
C VAL A 12 -2.15 -5.53 2.40
N PHE A 13 -2.22 -6.79 1.97
CA PHE A 13 -1.55 -7.24 0.75
C PHE A 13 -2.03 -6.50 -0.50
N TYR A 14 -3.34 -6.38 -0.69
CA TYR A 14 -3.88 -5.68 -1.86
C TYR A 14 -3.67 -4.15 -1.81
N LEU A 15 -3.71 -3.54 -0.62
CA LEU A 15 -3.38 -2.12 -0.46
C LEU A 15 -1.90 -1.86 -0.71
N LYS A 16 -1.01 -2.73 -0.23
CA LYS A 16 0.41 -2.70 -0.56
C LYS A 16 0.63 -2.80 -2.06
N MET A 17 0.00 -3.77 -2.74
CA MET A 17 0.08 -3.89 -4.19
C MET A 17 -0.42 -2.61 -4.89
N LYS A 18 -1.54 -2.03 -4.43
CA LYS A 18 -2.05 -0.76 -4.97
C LYS A 18 -1.02 0.36 -4.85
N GLY A 19 -0.37 0.50 -3.69
CA GLY A 19 0.74 1.42 -3.48
C GLY A 19 1.90 1.16 -4.44
N ASP A 20 2.35 -0.11 -4.55
CA ASP A 20 3.45 -0.50 -5.44
C ASP A 20 3.15 -0.13 -6.91
N TYR A 21 1.94 -0.39 -7.41
CA TYR A 21 1.57 -0.01 -8.79
C TYR A 21 1.52 1.50 -9.00
N TYR A 22 1.01 2.29 -8.05
CA TYR A 22 1.06 3.75 -8.16
C TYR A 22 2.50 4.27 -8.07
N ARG A 23 3.35 3.67 -7.25
CA ARG A 23 4.78 4.01 -7.18
C ARG A 23 5.47 3.77 -8.52
N TYR A 24 5.27 2.59 -9.14
CA TYR A 24 5.81 2.32 -10.48
C TYR A 24 5.25 3.27 -11.54
N LEU A 25 3.98 3.67 -11.43
CA LEU A 25 3.40 4.68 -12.32
C LEU A 25 4.04 6.05 -12.11
N ALA A 26 4.34 6.44 -10.86
CA ALA A 26 5.01 7.70 -10.54
C ALA A 26 6.46 7.75 -11.03
N GLU A 27 7.13 6.61 -11.18
CA GLU A 27 8.49 6.51 -11.73
C GLU A 27 8.54 6.93 -13.20
N VAL A 28 7.46 6.72 -13.96
CA VAL A 28 7.36 7.08 -15.39
C VAL A 28 6.54 8.35 -15.65
N ALA A 29 5.78 8.83 -14.67
CA ALA A 29 4.97 10.05 -14.79
C ALA A 29 5.81 11.33 -14.74
N ALA A 30 5.31 12.39 -15.40
CA ALA A 30 5.93 13.71 -15.45
C ALA A 30 4.88 14.81 -15.21
N GLY A 31 5.35 16.01 -14.83
CA GLY A 31 4.48 17.16 -14.60
C GLY A 31 3.52 16.98 -13.42
N ASP A 32 2.35 17.61 -13.50
CA ASP A 32 1.37 17.66 -12.42
C ASP A 32 0.74 16.31 -12.08
N ASP A 33 0.65 15.40 -13.06
CA ASP A 33 0.11 14.05 -12.87
C ASP A 33 0.96 13.23 -11.87
N LYS A 34 2.28 13.45 -11.86
CA LYS A 34 3.20 12.76 -10.95
C LYS A 34 2.82 13.00 -9.49
N LYS A 35 2.43 14.22 -9.14
CA LYS A 35 2.08 14.57 -7.75
C LYS A 35 0.84 13.82 -7.29
N GLY A 36 -0.22 13.81 -8.11
CA GLY A 36 -1.45 13.08 -7.80
C GLY A 36 -1.20 11.57 -7.66
N ILE A 37 -0.36 10.99 -8.52
CA ILE A 37 0.00 9.57 -8.48
C ILE A 37 0.80 9.23 -7.21
N VAL A 38 1.74 10.08 -6.82
CA VAL A 38 2.51 9.93 -5.56
C VAL A 38 1.56 9.98 -4.34
N ASP A 39 0.62 10.92 -4.32
CA ASP A 39 -0.35 11.03 -3.23
C ASP A 39 -1.23 9.76 -3.14
N GLN A 40 -1.66 9.20 -4.28
CA GLN A 40 -2.39 7.93 -4.32
C GLN A 40 -1.55 6.74 -3.81
N SER A 41 -0.27 6.69 -4.17
CA SER A 41 0.67 5.69 -3.65
C SER A 41 0.79 5.79 -2.13
N GLN A 42 1.02 6.99 -1.62
CA GLN A 42 1.19 7.25 -0.19
C GLN A 42 -0.07 6.90 0.60
N GLN A 43 -1.25 7.27 0.09
CA GLN A 43 -2.52 6.96 0.75
C GLN A 43 -2.74 5.45 0.87
N ALA A 44 -2.43 4.68 -0.19
CA ALA A 44 -2.57 3.23 -0.18
C ALA A 44 -1.61 2.57 0.84
N TYR A 45 -0.35 3.00 0.90
CA TYR A 45 0.60 2.49 1.88
C TYR A 45 0.22 2.87 3.32
N GLN A 46 -0.25 4.10 3.54
CA GLN A 46 -0.68 4.53 4.88
C GLN A 46 -1.86 3.72 5.39
N GLU A 47 -2.86 3.47 4.54
CA GLU A 47 -4.01 2.63 4.89
C GLU A 47 -3.57 1.19 5.20
N ALA A 48 -2.69 0.62 4.38
CA ALA A 48 -2.09 -0.69 4.65
C ALA A 48 -1.34 -0.72 5.98
N PHE A 49 -0.61 0.34 6.29
CA PHE A 49 0.21 0.45 7.50
C PHE A 49 -0.66 0.48 8.75
N GLU A 50 -1.70 1.31 8.78
CA GLU A 50 -2.61 1.40 9.93
C GLU A 50 -3.32 0.07 10.21
N ILE A 51 -3.79 -0.63 9.17
CA ILE A 51 -4.40 -1.96 9.33
C ILE A 51 -3.35 -2.95 9.85
N SER A 52 -2.15 -2.98 9.27
CA SER A 52 -1.09 -3.89 9.70
C SER A 52 -0.64 -3.63 11.14
N LYS A 53 -0.63 -2.36 11.57
CA LYS A 53 -0.24 -1.96 12.92
C LYS A 53 -1.25 -2.42 13.96
N LYS A 54 -2.54 -2.38 13.61
CA LYS A 54 -3.65 -2.77 14.49
C LYS A 54 -3.88 -4.28 14.53
N GLU A 55 -3.75 -4.97 13.40
CA GLU A 55 -4.25 -6.34 13.22
C GLU A 55 -3.15 -7.38 12.96
N MET A 56 -1.87 -6.98 12.89
CA MET A 56 -0.76 -7.92 12.67
C MET A 56 0.36 -7.74 13.69
N GLN A 57 1.03 -8.84 14.02
CA GLN A 57 2.25 -8.81 14.83
C GLN A 57 3.38 -8.06 14.10
N PRO A 58 4.28 -7.34 14.81
CA PRO A 58 5.40 -6.64 14.19
C PRO A 58 6.34 -7.53 13.36
N THR A 59 6.40 -8.83 13.68
CA THR A 59 7.21 -9.84 12.98
C THR A 59 6.52 -10.43 11.75
N HIS A 60 5.29 -10.03 11.46
CA HIS A 60 4.52 -10.59 10.36
C HIS A 60 5.18 -10.26 9.00
N PRO A 61 5.45 -11.25 8.12
CA PRO A 61 6.19 -11.02 6.87
C PRO A 61 5.59 -9.95 5.97
N ILE A 62 4.26 -9.88 5.86
CA ILE A 62 3.58 -8.85 5.05
C ILE A 62 3.79 -7.45 5.65
N ARG A 63 3.78 -7.32 6.97
CA ARG A 63 3.98 -6.04 7.66
C ARG A 63 5.42 -5.56 7.51
N LEU A 64 6.38 -6.48 7.62
CA LEU A 64 7.79 -6.19 7.35
C LEU A 64 8.02 -5.80 5.89
N GLY A 65 7.45 -6.55 4.95
CA GLY A 65 7.53 -6.24 3.52
C GLY A 65 6.81 -4.95 3.12
N LEU A 66 5.78 -4.55 3.86
CA LEU A 66 5.14 -3.25 3.69
C LEU A 66 6.06 -2.12 4.18
N ALA A 67 6.74 -2.28 5.31
CA ALA A 67 7.62 -1.25 5.87
C ALA A 67 8.91 -1.04 5.05
N LEU A 68 9.29 -2.02 4.22
CA LEU A 68 10.43 -1.94 3.31
C LEU A 68 10.12 -1.14 2.03
N ASN A 69 8.85 -1.13 1.61
CA ASN A 69 8.40 -0.58 0.32
C ASN A 69 7.89 0.86 0.46
#